data_AF-A0A7Y4X5P0-F1
#
_entry.id   AF-A0A7Y4X5P0-F1
#
_cell.length_a   1.000
_cell.length_b   1.000
_cell.length_c   1.000
_cell.angle_alpha   90.00
_cell.angle_beta   90.00
_cell.angle_gamma   90.00
#
_symmetry.space_group_name_H-M   'P 1'
#
loop_
_entity.id
_entity.type
_entity.pdbx_description
1 polymer ?
#
loop_
_entity_poly.entity_id
_entity_poly.type
_entity_poly.pdbx_seq_one_letter_code
_entity_poly.pdbx_strand_id
1 'polypeptide(L)'
;MCAKKSRGIRKITLLPRLLKGSFDPQIETTLFGQAFKAPFGVAPVGLSGAIWPQAECLLATMAAKYRIPYTLSTLAGETPETVGPFAGDMGWFQLYPPRDRNI
;
A
#
# COMPACT_ATOMS: atom_id res chain seq x y z
N MET A 1 -4.23 -10.70 -17.72
CA MET A 1 -3.11 -9.80 -17.34
C MET A 1 -2.36 -10.25 -16.08
N CYS A 2 -3.01 -10.78 -15.03
CA CYS A 2 -2.35 -11.26 -13.79
C CYS A 2 -1.34 -12.41 -13.96
N ALA A 3 -1.65 -13.45 -14.76
CA ALA A 3 -0.78 -14.64 -14.87
C ALA A 3 0.59 -14.41 -15.53
N LYS A 4 0.77 -13.29 -16.26
CA LYS A 4 2.04 -12.96 -16.93
C LYS A 4 3.09 -12.42 -15.94
N LYS A 5 2.69 -11.65 -14.93
CA LYS A 5 3.60 -10.96 -13.98
C LYS A 5 4.31 -11.94 -13.03
N SER A 6 3.62 -12.97 -12.55
CA SER A 6 4.19 -13.97 -11.63
C SER A 6 5.30 -14.84 -12.25
N ARG A 7 5.40 -14.90 -13.58
CA ARG A 7 6.47 -15.66 -14.27
C ARG A 7 7.83 -14.96 -14.22
N GLY A 8 7.86 -13.63 -14.06
CA GLY A 8 9.11 -12.88 -13.95
C GLY A 8 9.83 -13.15 -12.63
N ILE A 9 9.11 -13.05 -11.51
CA ILE A 9 9.70 -13.27 -10.17
C ILE A 9 10.13 -14.73 -9.97
N ARG A 10 9.47 -15.69 -10.63
CA ARG A 10 9.83 -17.13 -10.58
C ARG A 10 11.19 -17.45 -11.21
N LYS A 11 11.78 -16.54 -12.00
CA LYS A 11 13.11 -16.73 -12.60
C LYS A 11 14.23 -16.24 -11.68
N ILE A 12 13.91 -15.58 -10.57
CA ILE A 12 14.88 -15.01 -9.65
C ILE A 12 15.10 -16.02 -8.51
N THR A 13 16.35 -16.42 -8.32
CA THR A 13 16.75 -17.31 -7.20
C THR A 13 17.49 -16.49 -6.15
N LEU A 14 17.07 -16.61 -4.89
CA LEU A 14 17.80 -16.03 -3.76
C LEU A 14 18.94 -16.98 -3.36
N LEU A 15 20.15 -16.44 -3.21
CA LEU A 15 21.30 -17.21 -2.73
C LEU A 15 21.31 -17.20 -1.20
N PRO A 16 21.09 -18.34 -0.52
CA PRO A 16 21.12 -18.38 0.93
C PRO A 16 22.54 -18.13 1.43
N ARG A 17 22.68 -17.28 2.45
CA ARG A 17 23.95 -17.05 3.15
C ARG A 17 23.89 -17.70 4.53
N LEU A 18 24.59 -18.82 4.69
CA LEU A 18 24.59 -19.64 5.90
C LEU A 18 25.65 -19.15 6.91
N LEU A 19 25.51 -19.58 8.18
CA LEU A 19 26.47 -19.36 9.28
C LEU A 19 26.79 -17.88 9.58
N LYS A 20 25.78 -16.99 9.50
CA LYS A 20 25.93 -15.55 9.80
C LYS A 20 25.58 -15.15 11.24
N GLY A 21 25.26 -16.10 12.11
CA GLY A 21 24.84 -15.82 13.49
C GLY A 21 23.37 -15.39 13.58
N SER A 22 23.01 -14.68 14.66
CA SER A 22 21.68 -14.12 14.83
C SER A 22 21.41 -13.04 13.77
N PHE A 23 20.23 -13.07 13.18
CA PHE A 23 19.79 -12.13 12.16
C PHE A 23 18.49 -11.47 12.59
N ASP A 24 18.54 -10.15 12.79
CA ASP A 24 17.37 -9.32 13.07
C ASP A 24 17.14 -8.36 11.88
N PRO A 25 16.20 -8.65 10.97
CA PRO A 25 16.03 -7.88 9.75
C PRO A 25 15.46 -6.49 10.03
N GLN A 26 16.28 -5.46 9.82
CA GLN A 26 15.82 -4.08 9.77
C GLN A 26 15.22 -3.81 8.39
N ILE A 27 13.92 -3.56 8.35
CA ILE A 27 13.15 -3.39 7.10
C ILE A 27 12.50 -1.99 7.01
N GLU A 28 12.81 -1.10 7.95
CA GLU A 28 12.39 0.28 7.88
C GLU A 28 12.95 0.99 6.64
N THR A 29 12.17 1.93 6.11
CA THR A 29 12.59 2.76 4.98
C THR A 29 12.01 4.16 5.11
N THR A 30 12.60 5.10 4.37
CA THR A 30 12.10 6.47 4.28
C THR A 30 11.77 6.78 2.83
N LEU A 31 10.55 7.26 2.58
CA LEU A 31 10.07 7.66 1.26
C LEU A 31 9.46 9.06 1.35
N PHE A 32 9.90 9.98 0.49
CA PHE A 32 9.42 11.37 0.45
C PHE A 32 9.51 12.11 1.79
N GLY A 33 10.53 11.80 2.60
CA GLY A 33 10.71 12.40 3.93
C GLY A 33 9.89 11.73 5.04
N GLN A 34 9.05 10.75 4.72
CA GLN A 34 8.26 9.99 5.70
C GLN A 34 8.89 8.64 6.02
N ALA A 35 8.99 8.31 7.31
CA ALA A 35 9.50 7.03 7.80
C ALA A 35 8.40 5.96 7.88
N PHE A 36 8.65 4.81 7.24
CA PHE A 36 7.79 3.64 7.21
C PHE A 36 8.46 2.44 7.88
N LYS A 37 7.65 1.59 8.50
CA LYS A 37 8.14 0.39 9.22
C LYS A 37 8.42 -0.80 8.32
N ALA A 38 8.01 -0.75 7.05
CA ALA A 38 8.28 -1.76 6.05
C ALA A 38 8.35 -1.16 4.64
N PRO A 39 9.02 -1.81 3.67
CA PRO A 39 9.18 -1.31 2.31
C PRO A 39 8.06 -1.80 1.37
N PHE A 40 6.86 -2.00 1.91
CA PHE A 40 5.66 -2.40 1.18
C PHE A 40 4.42 -1.80 1.84
N GLY A 41 3.32 -1.72 1.09
CA GLY A 41 2.08 -1.12 1.55
C GLY A 41 0.86 -1.63 0.77
N VAL A 42 -0.29 -1.01 1.06
CA VAL A 42 -1.57 -1.33 0.43
C VAL A 42 -1.68 -0.58 -0.89
N ALA A 43 -1.70 -1.34 -1.99
CA ALA A 43 -1.94 -0.80 -3.32
C ALA A 43 -3.40 -0.35 -3.50
N PRO A 44 -3.68 0.65 -4.36
CA PRO A 44 -5.03 1.13 -4.57
C PRO A 44 -5.88 0.08 -5.29
N VAL A 45 -7.04 -0.23 -4.71
CA VAL A 45 -8.05 -1.12 -5.29
C VAL A 45 -9.35 -0.33 -5.41
N GLY A 46 -9.89 -0.25 -6.62
CA GLY A 46 -11.20 0.35 -6.84
C GLY A 46 -12.31 -0.57 -6.32
N LEU A 47 -13.40 0.02 -5.82
CA LEU A 47 -14.57 -0.68 -5.31
C LEU A 47 -14.24 -1.72 -4.20
N SER A 48 -13.27 -1.42 -3.32
CA SER A 48 -12.93 -2.30 -2.20
C SER A 48 -14.12 -2.53 -1.25
N GLY A 49 -15.01 -1.54 -1.08
CA GLY A 49 -16.26 -1.69 -0.36
C GLY A 49 -17.21 -2.78 -0.90
N ALA A 50 -17.09 -3.14 -2.19
CA ALA A 50 -17.85 -4.25 -2.78
C ALA A 50 -17.28 -5.64 -2.42
N ILE A 51 -16.02 -5.70 -1.99
CA ILE A 51 -15.37 -6.93 -1.49
C ILE A 51 -15.77 -7.15 -0.02
N TRP A 52 -15.71 -6.09 0.79
CA TRP A 52 -16.07 -6.14 2.20
C TRP A 52 -16.54 -4.75 2.68
N PRO A 53 -17.58 -4.65 3.51
CA PRO A 53 -18.05 -3.37 4.04
C PRO A 53 -16.94 -2.60 4.76
N GLN A 54 -16.75 -1.32 4.42
CA GLN A 54 -15.73 -0.44 5.03
C GLN A 54 -14.28 -0.91 4.84
N ALA A 55 -14.00 -1.70 3.79
CA ALA A 55 -12.66 -2.20 3.51
C ALA A 55 -11.60 -1.08 3.46
N GLU A 56 -11.96 0.08 2.89
CA GLU A 56 -11.11 1.26 2.81
C GLU A 56 -10.65 1.74 4.20
N CYS A 57 -11.60 1.95 5.11
CA CYS A 57 -11.34 2.41 6.48
C CYS A 57 -10.54 1.36 7.29
N LEU A 58 -10.85 0.08 7.12
CA LEU A 58 -10.14 -1.01 7.78
C LEU A 58 -8.68 -1.10 7.33
N LEU A 59 -8.43 -1.02 6.03
CA LEU A 59 -7.09 -1.04 5.45
C LEU A 59 -6.30 0.21 5.85
N ALA A 60 -6.92 1.39 5.84
CA ALA A 60 -6.30 2.63 6.28
C ALA A 60 -5.90 2.57 7.76
N THR A 61 -6.80 2.10 8.63
CA THR A 61 -6.53 1.93 10.07
C THR A 61 -5.37 0.96 10.31
N MET A 62 -5.36 -0.17 9.59
CA MET A 62 -4.27 -1.14 9.66
C MET A 62 -2.94 -0.51 9.21
N ALA A 63 -2.95 0.22 8.11
CA ALA A 63 -1.76 0.87 7.58
C ALA A 63 -1.18 1.91 8.56
N ALA A 64 -2.04 2.72 9.19
CA ALA A 64 -1.64 3.66 10.24
C ALA A 64 -1.03 2.93 11.45
N LYS A 65 -1.69 1.86 11.92
CA LYS A 65 -1.22 1.04 13.06
C LYS A 65 0.17 0.45 12.82
N TYR A 66 0.41 -0.10 11.63
CA TYR A 66 1.69 -0.73 11.28
C TYR A 66 2.68 0.23 10.62
N ARG A 67 2.32 1.51 10.45
CA ARG A 67 3.12 2.54 9.77
C ARG A 67 3.64 2.09 8.40
N ILE A 68 2.75 1.55 7.58
CA ILE A 68 3.02 1.17 6.19
C ILE A 68 2.20 2.05 5.24
N PRO A 69 2.66 2.31 3.99
CA PRO A 69 1.91 3.13 3.05
C PRO A 69 0.52 2.55 2.74
N TYR A 70 -0.49 3.41 2.63
CA TYR A 70 -1.83 3.09 2.14
C TYR A 70 -2.19 4.01 0.97
N THR A 71 -2.68 3.44 -0.13
CA THR A 71 -3.13 4.25 -1.27
C THR A 71 -4.62 4.06 -1.52
N LEU A 72 -5.39 5.14 -1.46
CA LEU A 72 -6.80 5.17 -1.83
C LEU A 72 -6.96 5.31 -3.35
N SER A 73 -7.92 4.61 -3.96
CA SER A 73 -8.23 4.74 -5.39
C SER A 73 -9.26 5.85 -5.64
N THR A 74 -9.21 6.51 -6.81
CA THR A 74 -10.29 7.43 -7.22
C THR A 74 -11.64 6.72 -7.40
N LEU A 75 -11.62 5.40 -7.66
CA LEU A 75 -12.83 4.56 -7.79
C LEU A 75 -13.16 3.82 -6.49
N ALA A 76 -12.68 4.30 -5.35
CA ALA A 76 -13.00 3.71 -4.05
C ALA A 76 -14.48 3.92 -3.70
N GLY A 77 -15.01 3.08 -2.80
CA GLY A 77 -16.39 3.23 -2.30
C GLY A 77 -16.57 4.38 -1.31
N GLU A 78 -15.47 4.97 -0.84
CA GLU A 78 -15.43 6.03 0.17
C GLU A 78 -14.57 7.20 -0.30
N THR A 79 -14.79 8.39 0.26
CA THR A 79 -14.05 9.60 -0.11
C THR A 79 -12.74 9.75 0.67
N PRO A 80 -11.75 10.50 0.15
CA PRO A 80 -10.52 10.82 0.87
C PRO A 80 -10.77 11.49 2.23
N GLU A 81 -11.82 12.31 2.35
CA GLU A 81 -12.17 13.01 3.58
C GLU A 81 -12.65 12.05 4.66
N THR A 82 -13.37 10.98 4.28
CA THR A 82 -13.80 9.93 5.21
C THR A 82 -12.62 9.03 5.61
N VAL A 83 -11.79 8.61 4.65
CA VAL A 83 -10.74 7.60 4.88
C VAL A 83 -9.45 8.22 5.46
N GLY A 84 -9.14 9.47 5.11
CA GLY A 84 -7.93 10.18 5.50
C GLY A 84 -7.65 10.17 7.01
N PRO A 85 -8.63 10.47 7.88
CA PRO A 85 -8.46 10.39 9.33
C PRO A 85 -8.01 9.02 9.84
N PHE A 86 -8.41 7.92 9.17
CA PHE A 86 -7.99 6.56 9.53
C PHE A 86 -6.59 6.22 9.05
N ALA A 87 -6.15 6.80 7.91
CA ALA A 87 -4.83 6.57 7.35
C ALA A 87 -3.72 7.40 8.05
N GLY A 88 -4.08 8.54 8.63
CA GLY A 88 -3.12 9.50 9.18
C GLY A 88 -2.05 9.87 8.15
N ASP A 89 -0.78 9.92 8.57
CA ASP A 89 0.35 10.27 7.70
C ASP A 89 0.72 9.19 6.67
N MET A 90 0.02 8.04 6.66
CA MET A 90 0.32 6.93 5.75
C MET A 90 -0.46 6.99 4.43
N GLY A 91 -1.39 7.93 4.30
CA GLY A 91 -2.32 8.01 3.18
C GLY A 91 -1.72 8.64 1.92
N TRP A 92 -1.82 7.92 0.81
CA TRP A 92 -1.58 8.40 -0.55
C TRP A 92 -2.89 8.32 -1.35
N PHE A 93 -2.97 9.10 -2.43
CA PHE A 93 -4.13 9.10 -3.31
C PHE A 93 -3.72 8.77 -4.73
N GLN A 94 -4.32 7.73 -5.29
CA GLN A 94 -4.20 7.41 -6.72
C GLN A 94 -5.27 8.21 -7.46
N LEU A 95 -4.82 9.24 -8.20
CA LEU A 95 -5.67 10.09 -9.01
C LEU A 95 -5.79 9.53 -10.44
N TYR A 96 -7.01 9.41 -10.94
CA TYR A 96 -7.30 9.39 -12.37
C TYR A 96 -7.62 10.83 -12.80
N PRO A 97 -6.78 11.47 -13.65
CA PRO A 97 -6.99 12.87 -14.01
C PRO A 97 -8.32 13.01 -14.76
N PRO A 98 -9.23 13.87 -14.29
CA PRO A 98 -10.49 14.13 -14.98
C PRO A 98 -10.21 14.81 -16.33
N ARG A 99 -11.15 14.62 -17.27
CA ARG A 99 -11.07 15.25 -18.60
C ARG A 99 -11.27 16.76 -18.53
N ASP A 100 -12.09 17.21 -17.58
CA ASP A 100 -12.23 18.61 -17.21
C ASP A 100 -11.15 18.94 -16.16
N ARG A 101 -10.43 20.04 -16.36
CA ARG A 101 -9.34 20.48 -15.47
C ARG A 101 -9.82 21.35 -14.31
N ASN A 102 -11.11 21.71 -14.30
CA ASN A 102 -11.72 22.52 -13.25
C ASN A 102 -12.32 21.66 -12.11
N ILE A 103 -12.11 20.34 -12.17
CA ILE A 103 -12.61 19.34 -11.23
C ILE A 103 -11.44 18.46 -10.80
#